data_AF-A0A3P0N5I4-F1
#
_entry.id   AF-A0A3P0N5I4-F1
#
_cell.length_a   1.000
_cell.length_b   1.000
_cell.length_c   1.000
_cell.angle_alpha   90.00
_cell.angle_beta   90.00
_cell.angle_gamma   90.00
#
_symmetry.space_group_name_H-M   'P 1'
#
loop_
_entity.id
_entity.type
_entity.pdbx_description
1 polymer ?
#
loop_
_entity_poly.entity_id
_entity_poly.type
_entity_poly.pdbx_seq_one_letter_code
_entity_poly.pdbx_strand_id
1 'polypeptide(L)'
;MAATRKAGHGRGTQAADARELVAIAELADMLHHFGADATDAPIDVLPYLDGLKAVAHRIHRMKPLDADGRELAARHYYAGVFAGACGDDSAIARGVSGSVARQAVEVSRAALRCFAGLARIGRRHGRAFAAKRGDRVPA
;
A
#
# COMPACT_ATOMS: atom_id res chain seq x y z
N MET A 1 -29.75 -27.34 16.84
CA MET A 1 -29.14 -26.15 16.21
C MET A 1 -27.77 -25.94 16.83
N ALA A 2 -26.71 -26.25 16.09
CA ALA A 2 -25.34 -26.11 16.59
C ALA A 2 -24.86 -24.67 16.36
N ALA A 3 -24.49 -23.99 17.44
CA ALA A 3 -23.65 -22.81 17.41
C ALA A 3 -22.28 -23.22 17.96
N THR A 4 -21.26 -23.26 17.10
CA THR A 4 -19.87 -23.41 17.51
C THR A 4 -19.04 -22.28 16.92
N ARG A 5 -18.55 -21.44 17.83
CA ARG A 5 -17.45 -20.48 17.60
C ARG A 5 -16.18 -21.24 17.26
N LYS A 6 -15.31 -20.65 16.43
CA LYS A 6 -13.85 -20.39 16.62
C LYS A 6 -13.21 -20.16 15.25
N ALA A 7 -12.70 -18.96 14.97
CA ALA A 7 -11.44 -18.35 15.45
C ALA A 7 -10.27 -18.67 14.51
N GLY A 8 -9.64 -17.59 14.02
CA GLY A 8 -8.25 -17.58 13.59
C GLY A 8 -8.01 -17.98 12.13
N HIS A 9 -8.29 -17.07 11.19
CA HIS A 9 -7.46 -17.05 9.97
C HIS A 9 -6.09 -16.54 10.40
N GLY A 10 -5.12 -17.45 10.37
CA GLY A 10 -3.73 -17.21 10.76
C GLY A 10 -3.15 -16.07 9.94
N ARG A 11 -3.10 -14.89 10.56
CA ARG A 11 -2.09 -13.90 10.22
C ARG A 11 -0.81 -14.47 10.81
N GLY A 12 -0.06 -15.20 10.00
CA GLY A 12 1.27 -15.65 10.35
C GLY A 12 2.04 -14.42 10.81
N THR A 13 2.22 -14.31 12.12
CA THR A 13 3.22 -13.46 12.75
C THR A 13 4.58 -14.06 12.39
N GLN A 14 4.97 -13.90 11.13
CA GLN A 14 6.38 -13.87 10.81
C GLN A 14 6.86 -12.57 11.42
N ALA A 15 7.77 -12.67 12.38
CA ALA A 15 8.44 -11.52 12.93
C ALA A 15 9.03 -10.74 11.76
N ALA A 16 8.33 -9.67 11.34
CA ALA A 16 8.80 -8.76 10.33
C ALA A 16 10.13 -8.25 10.83
N ASP A 17 11.19 -8.66 10.15
CA ASP A 17 12.53 -8.20 10.40
C ASP A 17 12.47 -6.67 10.50
N ALA A 18 13.23 -6.04 11.38
CA ALA A 18 13.21 -4.58 11.59
C ALA A 18 13.59 -3.75 10.32
N ARG A 19 13.71 -4.41 9.18
CA ARG A 19 13.95 -3.92 7.82
C ARG A 19 12.71 -3.94 6.93
N GLU A 20 11.61 -4.57 7.31
CA GLU A 20 10.48 -4.76 6.40
C GLU A 20 9.46 -3.62 6.53
N LEU A 21 9.20 -2.92 5.42
CA LEU A 21 8.18 -1.88 5.36
C LEU A 21 6.81 -2.55 5.30
N VAL A 22 6.13 -2.63 6.44
CA VAL A 22 4.85 -3.34 6.60
C VAL A 22 3.83 -2.85 5.59
N ALA A 23 3.72 -1.54 5.35
CA ALA A 23 2.78 -1.01 4.37
C ALA A 23 3.07 -1.47 2.93
N ILE A 24 4.33 -1.71 2.58
CA ILE A 24 4.69 -2.23 1.25
C ILE A 24 4.38 -3.72 1.16
N ALA A 25 4.66 -4.49 2.22
CA ALA A 25 4.32 -5.90 2.28
C ALA A 25 2.81 -6.11 2.18
N GLU A 26 2.00 -5.33 2.90
CA GLU A 26 0.54 -5.39 2.81
C GLU A 26 0.02 -5.11 1.38
N LEU A 27 0.64 -4.18 0.64
CA LEU A 27 0.30 -3.95 -0.76
C LEU A 27 0.71 -5.13 -1.66
N ALA A 28 1.87 -5.73 -1.42
CA ALA A 28 2.33 -6.89 -2.18
C ALA A 28 1.38 -8.08 -1.98
N ASP A 29 0.97 -8.34 -0.74
CA ASP A 29 0.01 -9.40 -0.41
C ASP A 29 -1.35 -9.18 -1.08
N MET A 30 -1.86 -7.94 -1.04
CA MET A 30 -3.11 -7.59 -1.74
C MET A 30 -3.00 -7.80 -3.26
N LEU A 31 -1.88 -7.40 -3.87
CA LEU A 31 -1.63 -7.62 -5.29
C LEU A 31 -1.56 -9.12 -5.62
N HIS A 32 -0.88 -9.91 -4.79
CA HIS A 32 -0.84 -11.37 -4.97
C HIS A 32 -2.24 -11.98 -4.92
N HIS A 33 -3.08 -11.56 -3.96
CA HIS A 33 -4.46 -12.02 -3.87
C HIS A 33 -5.28 -11.63 -5.12
N PHE A 34 -5.14 -10.39 -5.62
CA PHE A 34 -5.81 -9.98 -6.85
C PHE A 34 -5.33 -10.74 -8.10
N GLY A 35 -4.06 -11.17 -8.14
CA GLY A 35 -3.54 -12.01 -9.22
C GLY A 35 -4.06 -13.45 -9.13
N ALA A 36 -4.17 -14.00 -7.91
CA ALA A 36 -4.61 -15.38 -7.66
C ALA A 36 -6.12 -15.58 -7.84
N ASP A 37 -6.93 -14.59 -7.45
CA ASP A 37 -8.40 -14.68 -7.46
C ASP A 37 -9.04 -14.35 -8.81
N ALA A 38 -8.26 -13.87 -9.78
CA ALA A 38 -8.78 -13.48 -11.10
C ALA A 38 -8.93 -14.70 -12.01
N THR A 39 -10.04 -15.44 -11.85
CA THR A 39 -10.35 -16.66 -12.63
C THR A 39 -10.65 -16.39 -14.10
N ASP A 40 -11.24 -15.24 -14.44
CA ASP A 40 -11.70 -14.97 -15.81
C ASP A 40 -10.70 -14.16 -16.65
N ALA A 41 -9.79 -13.43 -16.01
CA ALA A 41 -8.73 -12.66 -16.68
C ALA A 41 -7.59 -12.30 -15.70
N PRO A 42 -6.59 -13.18 -15.49
CA PRO A 42 -5.53 -12.94 -14.53
C PRO A 42 -4.82 -11.60 -14.81
N ILE A 43 -4.75 -10.75 -13.79
CA ILE A 43 -3.97 -9.52 -13.85
C ILE A 43 -2.51 -9.92 -13.68
N ASP A 44 -1.66 -9.57 -14.65
CA ASP A 44 -0.22 -9.70 -14.46
C ASP A 44 0.23 -8.66 -13.42
N VAL A 45 0.47 -9.15 -12.20
CA VAL A 45 0.85 -8.33 -11.05
C VAL A 45 2.36 -8.16 -10.90
N LEU A 46 3.19 -8.90 -11.66
CA LEU A 46 4.65 -8.86 -11.53
C LEU A 46 5.24 -7.45 -11.71
N PRO A 47 4.82 -6.65 -12.72
CA PRO A 47 5.35 -5.29 -12.89
C PRO A 47 5.06 -4.38 -11.69
N TYR A 48 3.93 -4.62 -11.00
CA TYR A 48 3.56 -3.84 -9.82
C TYR A 48 4.38 -4.25 -8.60
N LEU A 49 4.62 -5.55 -8.42
CA LEU A 49 5.47 -6.08 -7.35
C LEU A 49 6.92 -5.59 -7.50
N ASP A 50 7.47 -5.55 -8.71
CA ASP A 50 8.81 -4.99 -8.94
C ASP A 50 8.84 -3.47 -8.71
N GLY A 51 7.76 -2.78 -9.06
CA GLY A 51 7.57 -1.36 -8.69
C GLY A 51 7.59 -1.15 -7.17
N LEU A 52 6.98 -2.05 -6.38
CA LEU A 52 7.02 -1.99 -4.91
C LEU A 52 8.43 -2.20 -4.37
N LYS A 53 9.22 -3.14 -4.93
CA LYS A 53 10.63 -3.33 -4.55
C LYS A 53 11.45 -2.06 -4.77
N ALA A 54 11.26 -1.39 -5.91
CA ALA A 54 11.95 -0.14 -6.23
C ALA A 54 11.59 0.98 -5.24
N VAL A 55 10.30 1.07 -4.85
CA VAL A 55 9.83 2.04 -3.84
C VAL A 55 10.41 1.72 -2.46
N ALA A 56 10.43 0.45 -2.05
CA ALA A 56 11.02 0.04 -0.78
C ALA A 56 12.50 0.41 -0.71
N HIS A 57 13.28 0.09 -1.76
CA HIS A 57 14.68 0.47 -1.85
C HIS A 57 14.88 1.99 -1.77
N ARG A 58 14.01 2.77 -2.42
CA ARG A 58 14.04 4.24 -2.35
C ARG A 58 13.81 4.73 -0.92
N ILE A 59 12.83 4.17 -0.20
CA ILE A 59 12.50 4.54 1.18
C ILE A 59 13.68 4.22 2.12
N HIS A 60 14.28 3.04 2.00
CA HIS A 60 15.45 2.67 2.82
C HIS A 60 16.66 3.59 2.63
N ARG A 61 16.80 4.19 1.43
CA ARG A 61 17.87 5.14 1.12
C ARG A 61 17.58 6.56 1.59
N MET A 62 16.38 6.87 2.06
CA MET A 62 16.06 8.19 2.61
C MET A 62 16.73 8.38 3.98
N LYS A 63 17.57 9.41 4.09
CA LYS A 63 18.19 9.85 5.35
C LYS A 63 17.67 11.26 5.71
N PRO A 64 17.46 11.57 7.00
CA PRO A 64 17.71 10.75 8.18
C PRO A 64 16.42 10.09 8.73
N LEU A 65 15.77 9.20 7.97
CA LEU A 65 14.62 8.46 8.51
C LEU A 65 15.10 7.21 9.27
N ASP A 66 14.60 7.03 10.48
CA ASP A 66 14.68 5.80 11.27
C ASP A 66 13.66 4.76 10.78
N ALA A 67 13.48 3.65 11.52
CA ALA A 67 12.55 2.60 11.12
C ALA A 67 11.10 3.11 11.05
N ASP A 68 10.65 3.82 12.08
CA ASP A 68 9.28 4.34 12.17
C ASP A 68 9.02 5.42 11.10
N GLY A 69 9.98 6.32 10.88
CA GLY A 69 9.90 7.32 9.82
C GLY A 69 9.85 6.69 8.42
N ARG A 70 10.55 5.57 8.19
CA ARG A 70 10.49 4.83 6.91
C ARG A 70 9.15 4.13 6.74
N GLU A 71 8.63 3.49 7.78
CA GLU A 71 7.30 2.87 7.73
C GLU A 71 6.22 3.93 7.49
N LEU A 72 6.30 5.09 8.16
CA LEU A 72 5.38 6.19 7.91
C LEU A 72 5.49 6.72 6.47
N ALA A 73 6.69 6.76 5.90
CA ALA A 73 6.90 7.06 4.48
C ALA A 73 6.19 6.04 3.57
N ALA A 74 6.30 4.75 3.90
CA ALA A 74 5.63 3.67 3.19
C ALA A 74 4.10 3.77 3.31
N ARG A 75 3.57 4.16 4.48
CA ARG A 75 2.14 4.41 4.71
C ARG A 75 1.61 5.58 3.86
N HIS A 76 2.40 6.63 3.65
CA HIS A 76 2.03 7.71 2.73
C HIS A 76 2.01 7.26 1.27
N TYR A 77 2.97 6.44 0.86
CA TYR A 77 2.93 5.80 -0.46
C TYR A 77 1.66 4.93 -0.60
N TYR A 78 1.36 4.10 0.40
CA TYR A 78 0.17 3.26 0.47
C TYR A 78 -1.12 4.08 0.33
N ALA A 79 -1.28 5.14 1.12
CA ALA A 79 -2.43 6.04 1.01
C ALA A 79 -2.55 6.64 -0.39
N GLY A 80 -1.42 7.01 -1.00
CA GLY A 80 -1.36 7.44 -2.38
C GLY A 80 -1.91 6.41 -3.35
N VAL A 81 -1.50 5.14 -3.23
CA VAL A 81 -1.98 4.03 -4.10
C VAL A 81 -3.49 3.91 -4.03
N PHE A 82 -4.08 3.86 -2.83
CA PHE A 82 -5.54 3.77 -2.68
C PHE A 82 -6.27 4.99 -3.23
N ALA A 83 -5.78 6.20 -2.98
CA ALA A 83 -6.34 7.41 -3.57
C ALA A 83 -6.27 7.41 -5.11
N GLY A 84 -5.19 6.88 -5.67
CA GLY A 84 -5.04 6.73 -7.12
C GLY A 84 -5.96 5.66 -7.72
N ALA A 85 -6.12 4.52 -7.04
CA ALA A 85 -6.86 3.37 -7.55
C ALA A 85 -8.38 3.51 -7.34
N CYS A 86 -8.81 4.03 -6.19
CA CYS A 86 -10.21 4.15 -5.80
C CYS A 86 -10.79 5.55 -6.06
N GLY A 87 -9.94 6.54 -6.38
CA GLY A 87 -10.30 7.95 -6.42
C GLY A 87 -10.16 8.61 -5.05
N ASP A 88 -9.77 9.88 -5.06
CA ASP A 88 -9.48 10.68 -3.86
C ASP A 88 -10.69 10.83 -2.93
N ASP A 89 -11.90 10.84 -3.51
CA ASP A 89 -13.14 11.03 -2.78
C ASP A 89 -13.75 9.74 -2.22
N SER A 90 -13.16 8.59 -2.53
CA SER A 90 -13.64 7.30 -2.02
C SER A 90 -13.51 7.22 -0.50
N ALA A 91 -14.48 6.57 0.15
CA ALA A 91 -14.47 6.35 1.59
C ALA A 91 -13.18 5.63 2.05
N ILE A 92 -12.68 4.70 1.21
CA ILE A 92 -11.43 3.97 1.45
C ILE A 92 -10.25 4.94 1.43
N ALA A 93 -10.10 5.74 0.37
CA ALA A 93 -8.98 6.68 0.26
C ALA A 93 -8.98 7.71 1.41
N ARG A 94 -10.16 8.24 1.76
CA ARG A 94 -10.31 9.19 2.88
C ARG A 94 -10.00 8.53 4.23
N GLY A 95 -10.45 7.29 4.45
CA GLY A 95 -10.17 6.53 5.67
C GLY A 95 -8.67 6.27 5.84
N VAL A 96 -8.00 5.78 4.79
CA VAL A 96 -6.56 5.53 4.80
C VAL A 96 -5.77 6.83 4.97
N SER A 97 -6.08 7.87 4.19
CA SER A 97 -5.40 9.16 4.30
C SER A 97 -5.60 9.81 5.66
N GLY A 98 -6.78 9.68 6.26
CA GLY A 98 -7.07 10.19 7.60
C GLY A 98 -6.28 9.47 8.69
N SER A 99 -6.11 8.15 8.59
CA SER A 99 -5.27 7.37 9.51
C SER A 99 -3.80 7.81 9.43
N VAL A 100 -3.28 7.96 8.21
CA VAL A 100 -1.89 8.36 7.98
C VAL A 100 -1.63 9.80 8.43
N ALA A 101 -2.57 10.72 8.22
CA ALA A 101 -2.43 12.10 8.68
C ALA A 101 -2.31 12.21 10.20
N ARG A 102 -3.02 11.36 10.97
CA ARG A 102 -2.91 11.31 12.44
C ARG A 102 -1.54 10.79 12.90
N GLN A 103 -0.92 9.89 12.14
CA GLN A 103 0.40 9.35 12.44
C GLN A 103 1.53 10.33 12.11
N ALA A 104 1.26 11.38 11.32
CA ALA A 104 2.27 12.33 10.84
C ALA A 104 2.38 13.63 11.66
N VAL A 105 1.65 13.76 12.77
CA VAL A 105 1.50 15.00 13.53
C VAL A 105 2.83 15.52 14.09
N GLU A 106 3.73 14.63 14.50
CA GLU A 106 5.01 14.98 15.15
C GLU A 106 6.22 14.96 14.19
N VAL A 107 5.97 14.85 12.89
CA VAL A 107 7.03 14.69 11.90
C VAL A 107 7.59 16.03 11.44
N SER A 108 8.91 16.10 11.26
CA SER A 108 9.56 17.30 10.71
C SER A 108 9.01 17.71 9.34
N ARG A 109 9.00 19.03 9.05
CA ARG A 109 8.55 19.56 7.74
C ARG A 109 9.32 18.97 6.56
N ALA A 110 10.60 18.65 6.72
CA ALA A 110 11.41 18.06 5.66
C ALA A 110 10.92 16.64 5.33
N ALA A 111 10.67 15.81 6.35
CA ALA A 111 10.13 14.47 6.17
C ALA A 111 8.71 14.50 5.58
N LEU A 112 7.85 15.45 6.00
CA LEU A 112 6.52 15.64 5.39
C LEU A 112 6.58 15.92 3.89
N ARG A 113 7.58 16.69 3.40
CA ARG A 113 7.76 16.92 1.95
C ARG A 113 8.16 15.63 1.23
N CYS A 114 9.04 14.83 1.82
CA CYS A 114 9.42 13.52 1.29
C CYS A 114 8.20 12.59 1.21
N PHE A 115 7.39 12.56 2.26
CA PHE A 115 6.18 11.75 2.34
C PHE A 115 5.13 12.17 1.31
N ALA A 116 4.94 13.48 1.12
CA ALA A 116 4.08 13.99 0.05
C ALA A 116 4.58 13.57 -1.36
N GLY A 117 5.90 13.53 -1.55
CA GLY A 117 6.51 12.98 -2.77
C GLY A 117 6.16 11.51 -2.99
N LEU A 118 6.27 10.69 -1.94
CA LEU A 118 5.92 9.27 -1.99
C LEU A 118 4.42 9.05 -2.23
N ALA A 119 3.55 9.82 -1.59
CA ALA A 119 2.10 9.77 -1.83
C ALA A 119 1.75 10.08 -3.28
N ARG A 120 2.45 11.03 -3.93
CA ARG A 120 2.26 11.31 -5.37
C ARG A 120 2.71 10.15 -6.26
N ILE A 121 3.81 9.48 -5.93
CA ILE A 121 4.27 8.27 -6.64
C ILE A 121 3.23 7.17 -6.48
N GLY A 122 2.78 6.92 -5.25
CA GLY A 122 1.72 5.95 -4.96
C GLY A 122 0.45 6.22 -5.76
N ARG A 123 0.00 7.48 -5.83
CA ARG A 123 -1.17 7.87 -6.62
C ARG A 123 -1.02 7.55 -8.10
N ARG A 124 0.16 7.80 -8.69
CA ARG A 124 0.43 7.45 -10.09
C ARG A 124 0.37 5.94 -10.30
N HIS A 125 0.97 5.16 -9.40
CA HIS A 125 0.92 3.70 -9.47
C HIS A 125 -0.50 3.16 -9.31
N GLY A 126 -1.27 3.68 -8.35
CA GLY A 126 -2.68 3.31 -8.15
C GLY A 126 -3.56 3.59 -9.37
N ARG A 127 -3.39 4.75 -10.01
CA ARG A 127 -4.08 5.09 -11.26
C ARG A 127 -3.71 4.13 -12.40
N ALA A 128 -2.42 3.82 -12.55
CA ALA A 128 -1.96 2.87 -13.57
C ALA A 128 -2.54 1.47 -13.33
N PHE A 129 -2.63 1.03 -12.08
CA PHE A 129 -3.27 -0.23 -11.71
C PHE A 129 -4.77 -0.23 -12.04
N ALA A 130 -5.50 0.82 -11.64
CA ALA A 130 -6.92 0.95 -11.93
C ALA A 130 -7.23 1.01 -13.43
N ALA A 131 -6.41 1.72 -14.22
CA ALA A 131 -6.55 1.78 -15.67
C ALA A 131 -6.44 0.37 -16.30
N LYS A 132 -5.44 -0.43 -15.91
CA LYS A 132 -5.33 -1.81 -16.42
C LYS A 132 -6.48 -2.72 -15.99
N ARG A 133 -7.13 -2.44 -14.85
CA ARG A 133 -8.37 -3.13 -14.46
C ARG A 133 -9.57 -2.67 -15.31
N GLY A 134 -9.67 -1.37 -15.58
CA GLY A 134 -10.78 -0.76 -16.32
C GLY A 134 -10.79 -1.11 -17.81
N ASP A 135 -9.62 -1.12 -18.47
CA ASP A 135 -9.47 -1.50 -19.89
C ASP A 135 -9.93 -2.94 -20.19
N ARG A 136 -10.13 -3.76 -19.16
CA ARG A 136 -10.54 -5.16 -19.26
C ARG A 136 -12.01 -5.42 -18.92
N VAL A 137 -12.79 -4.41 -18.53
CA VAL A 137 -14.24 -4.54 -18.40
C VAL A 137 -14.85 -4.16 -19.75
N PRO A 138 -15.32 -5.12 -20.58
CA PRO A 138 -16.05 -4.76 -21.79
C PRO A 138 -17.32 -4.00 -21.40
N ALA A 139 -17.65 -2.96 -22.18
CA ALA A 139 -18.87 -2.17 -22.07
C ALA A 139 -20.13 -3.01 -22.33
#